data_AF-A0A376GT88-F1
#
_entry.id   AF-A0A376GT88-F1
#
_cell.length_a   1.000
_cell.length_b   1.000
_cell.length_c   1.000
_cell.angle_alpha   90.00
_cell.angle_beta   90.00
_cell.angle_gamma   90.00
#
_symmetry.space_group_name_H-M   'P 1'
#
loop_
_entity.id
_entity.type
_entity.pdbx_description
1 polymer ?
#
loop_
_entity_poly.entity_id
_entity_poly.type
_entity_poly.pdbx_seq_one_letter_code
_entity_poly.pdbx_strand_id
1 'polypeptide(L)'
;MNQEWMVFTGTLSSLTREQAQALVVALGGHTQNMVTSQTTQLVIGTSRPTLFSDRRSTKWETAERRRKAGQSIGFMNERMFLEAAIDVLQNRVRNLQTTDR
;
A
#
# COMPACT_ATOMS: atom_id res chain seq x y z
N MET A 1 -6.37 5.48 3.53
CA MET A 1 -4.95 5.76 3.83
C MET A 1 -4.71 6.31 5.23
N ASN A 2 -5.61 7.12 5.79
CA ASN A 2 -5.40 7.73 7.10
C ASN A 2 -5.26 6.66 8.20
N GLN A 3 -4.11 6.63 8.88
CA GLN A 3 -3.71 5.65 9.91
C GLN A 3 -3.59 4.18 9.45
N GLU A 4 -3.57 3.92 8.15
CA GLU A 4 -3.32 2.56 7.64
C GLU A 4 -1.83 2.22 7.67
N TRP A 5 -1.51 0.97 7.98
CA TRP A 5 -0.15 0.44 7.96
C TRP A 5 0.07 -0.36 6.68
N MET A 6 0.84 0.23 5.77
CA MET A 6 1.06 -0.29 4.42
C MET A 6 2.41 -0.96 4.28
N VAL A 7 2.42 -2.14 3.63
CA VAL A 7 3.63 -2.85 3.23
C VAL A 7 3.66 -2.99 1.72
N PHE A 8 4.80 -2.69 1.11
CA PHE A 8 5.00 -2.85 -0.33
C PHE A 8 5.75 -4.14 -0.66
N THR A 9 5.28 -4.84 -1.68
CA THR A 9 5.96 -6.00 -2.26
C THR A 9 6.06 -5.87 -3.78
N GLY A 10 7.13 -6.42 -4.37
CA GLY A 10 7.46 -6.21 -5.78
C GLY A 10 7.93 -4.79 -6.10
N THR A 11 7.95 -4.48 -7.40
CA THR A 11 8.33 -3.18 -7.98
C THR A 11 7.08 -2.50 -8.52
N LEU A 12 6.87 -1.26 -8.12
CA LEU A 12 5.85 -0.39 -8.71
C LEU A 12 6.40 0.18 -10.02
N SER A 13 5.56 0.27 -11.03
CA SER A 13 5.92 0.73 -12.38
C SER A 13 6.02 2.25 -12.49
N SER A 14 5.22 2.97 -11.71
CA SER A 14 5.04 4.43 -11.81
C SER A 14 5.83 5.19 -10.76
N LEU A 15 6.17 4.56 -9.63
CA LEU A 15 6.85 5.19 -8.50
C LEU A 15 8.01 4.32 -8.00
N THR A 16 9.08 4.95 -7.53
CA THR A 16 10.05 4.23 -6.69
C THR A 16 9.41 3.86 -5.35
N ARG A 17 10.00 2.90 -4.64
CA ARG A 17 9.50 2.50 -3.32
C ARG A 17 9.53 3.68 -2.35
N GLU A 18 10.59 4.47 -2.39
CA GLU A 18 10.78 5.65 -1.55
C GLU A 18 9.72 6.71 -1.84
N GLN A 19 9.41 6.95 -3.13
CA GLN A 19 8.34 7.86 -3.54
C GLN A 19 6.96 7.39 -3.06
N ALA A 20 6.65 6.10 -3.23
CA ALA A 20 5.40 5.54 -2.75
C ALA A 20 5.28 5.60 -1.22
N GLN A 21 6.38 5.36 -0.50
CA GLN A 21 6.42 5.48 0.95
C GLN A 21 6.22 6.93 1.41
N ALA A 22 6.90 7.89 0.77
CA ALA A 22 6.75 9.31 1.05
C ALA A 22 5.31 9.78 0.80
N LEU A 23 4.67 9.30 -0.27
CA LEU A 23 3.26 9.59 -0.56
C LEU A 23 2.33 9.09 0.56
N VAL A 24 2.49 7.85 1.01
CA VAL A 24 1.68 7.31 2.13
C VAL A 24 1.81 8.17 3.38
N VAL A 25 3.04 8.56 3.75
CA VAL A 25 3.31 9.40 4.92
C VAL A 25 2.68 10.78 4.76
N ALA A 26 2.82 11.42 3.59
CA ALA A 26 2.19 12.71 3.31
C ALA A 26 0.65 12.67 3.38
N LEU A 27 0.07 11.51 3.06
CA LEU A 27 -1.37 11.26 3.15
C LEU A 27 -1.85 10.79 4.54
N GLY A 28 -0.96 10.78 5.54
CA GLY A 28 -1.30 10.45 6.94
C GLY A 28 -1.35 8.96 7.25
N GLY A 29 -0.75 8.12 6.41
CA GLY A 29 -0.58 6.69 6.66
C GLY A 29 0.82 6.36 7.22
N HIS A 30 1.02 5.08 7.51
CA HIS A 30 2.29 4.53 7.97
C HIS A 30 2.81 3.48 7.00
N THR A 31 4.13 3.41 6.85
CA THR A 31 4.79 2.43 5.98
C THR A 31 5.63 1.46 6.81
N GLN A 32 5.66 0.21 6.37
CA GLN A 32 6.41 -0.86 7.03
C GLN A 32 7.17 -1.70 6.00
N ASN A 33 8.32 -2.21 6.42
CA ASN A 33 9.15 -3.10 5.59
C ASN A 33 8.79 -4.58 5.76
N MET A 34 8.05 -4.94 6.80
CA MET A 34 7.64 -6.30 7.12
C MET A 34 6.15 -6.35 7.44
N VAL A 35 5.53 -7.50 7.18
CA VAL A 35 4.12 -7.72 7.54
C VAL A 35 4.02 -8.06 9.02
N THR A 36 3.42 -7.16 9.77
CA THR A 36 3.24 -7.24 11.23
C THR A 36 1.76 -7.45 11.59
N SER A 37 1.44 -7.52 12.88
CA SER A 37 0.05 -7.58 13.36
C SER A 37 -0.71 -6.28 13.15
N GLN A 38 0.00 -5.17 12.95
CA GLN A 38 -0.59 -3.85 12.70
C GLN A 38 -0.85 -3.60 11.22
N THR A 39 -0.21 -4.36 10.32
CA THR A 39 -0.37 -4.19 8.87
C THR A 39 -1.82 -4.34 8.46
N THR A 40 -2.35 -3.33 7.79
CA THR A 40 -3.74 -3.31 7.29
C THR A 40 -3.80 -3.52 5.78
N GLN A 41 -2.74 -3.16 5.05
CA GLN A 41 -2.72 -3.22 3.59
C GLN A 41 -1.39 -3.74 3.04
N LEU A 42 -1.46 -4.67 2.08
CA LEU A 42 -0.32 -5.08 1.25
C LEU A 42 -0.50 -4.54 -0.17
N VAL A 43 0.41 -3.64 -0.58
CA VAL A 43 0.50 -3.14 -1.96
C VAL A 43 1.40 -4.06 -2.78
N ILE A 44 0.83 -4.66 -3.82
CA ILE A 44 1.48 -5.61 -4.70
C ILE A 44 1.85 -4.91 -6.01
N GLY A 45 3.15 -4.67 -6.20
CA GLY A 45 3.73 -4.30 -7.47
C GLY A 45 4.03 -5.52 -8.33
N THR A 46 4.47 -5.25 -9.57
CA THR A 46 4.99 -6.29 -10.45
C THR A 46 6.25 -6.93 -9.86
N SER A 47 6.18 -8.23 -9.61
CA SER A 47 7.35 -9.07 -9.45
C SER A 47 7.74 -9.57 -10.83
N ARG A 48 8.98 -9.37 -11.28
CA ARG A 48 9.46 -10.06 -12.47
C ARG A 48 9.63 -11.54 -12.07
N PRO A 49 8.78 -12.48 -12.52
CA PRO A 49 9.12 -13.88 -12.37
C PRO A 49 10.44 -14.08 -13.11
N THR A 50 11.48 -14.49 -12.39
CA THR A 50 12.67 -14.98 -13.08
C THR A 50 12.27 -16.30 -13.78
N LEU A 51 12.97 -16.68 -14.84
CA LEU A 51 12.75 -17.95 -15.57
C LEU A 51 12.73 -19.19 -14.65
N PHE A 52 13.22 -19.06 -13.41
CA PHE A 52 13.37 -20.13 -12.43
C PHE A 52 12.55 -19.91 -11.14
N SER A 53 11.74 -18.85 -11.06
CA SER A 53 11.00 -18.57 -9.83
C SER A 53 9.63 -17.94 -10.11
N ASP A 54 8.61 -18.79 -10.08
CA ASP A 54 7.22 -18.39 -9.86
C ASP A 54 6.94 -18.05 -8.37
N ARG A 55 8.02 -17.75 -7.62
CA ARG A 55 7.97 -17.58 -6.17
C ARG A 55 7.30 -16.27 -5.82
N ARG A 56 6.12 -16.37 -5.22
CA ARG A 56 5.50 -15.28 -4.47
C ARG A 56 6.50 -14.81 -3.40
N SER A 57 6.53 -13.50 -3.14
CA SER A 57 7.47 -12.97 -2.16
C SER A 57 7.13 -13.48 -0.75
N THR A 58 8.13 -13.58 0.13
CA THR A 58 7.94 -13.94 1.55
C THR A 58 6.94 -13.00 2.25
N LYS A 59 6.86 -11.74 1.82
CA LYS A 59 5.88 -10.76 2.30
C LYS A 59 4.45 -11.13 1.91
N TRP A 60 4.26 -11.56 0.66
CA TRP A 60 2.96 -12.01 0.18
C TRP A 60 2.49 -13.24 0.96
N GLU A 61 3.36 -14.23 1.14
CA GLU A 61 3.04 -15.44 1.92
C GLU A 61 2.72 -15.13 3.39
N THR A 62 3.47 -14.21 4.00
CA THR A 62 3.24 -13.78 5.39
C THR A 62 1.91 -13.05 5.54
N ALA A 63 1.57 -12.16 4.59
CA ALA A 63 0.28 -11.47 4.58
C ALA A 63 -0.88 -12.45 4.37
N GLU A 64 -0.74 -13.40 3.44
CA GLU A 64 -1.74 -14.45 3.18
C GLU A 64 -1.97 -15.30 4.44
N ARG A 65 -0.90 -15.70 5.12
CA ARG A 65 -0.96 -16.48 6.37
C ARG A 65 -1.67 -15.72 7.48
N ARG A 66 -1.33 -14.45 7.67
CA ARG A 66 -1.97 -13.58 8.68
C ARG A 66 -3.43 -13.32 8.37
N ARG A 67 -3.78 -13.11 7.09
CA ARG A 67 -5.18 -13.00 6.66
C ARG A 67 -5.97 -14.26 6.99
N LYS A 68 -5.42 -15.43 6.69
CA LYS A 68 -6.02 -16.73 7.03
C LYS A 68 -6.15 -16.95 8.54
N ALA A 69 -5.25 -16.37 9.34
CA ALA A 69 -5.33 -16.37 10.80
C ALA A 69 -6.35 -15.37 11.37
N GLY A 70 -7.10 -14.66 10.52
CA GLY A 70 -8.17 -13.73 10.93
C GLY A 70 -7.77 -12.26 10.99
N GLN A 71 -6.52 -11.91 10.65
CA GLN A 71 -6.12 -10.50 10.56
C GLN A 71 -6.78 -9.85 9.33
N SER A 72 -7.40 -8.68 9.51
CA SER A 72 -7.96 -7.91 8.39
C SER A 72 -6.84 -7.23 7.60
N ILE A 73 -6.27 -7.95 6.63
CA ILE A 73 -5.27 -7.44 5.70
C ILE A 73 -5.89 -7.37 4.31
N GLY A 74 -6.01 -6.16 3.77
CA GLY A 74 -6.38 -5.95 2.38
C GLY A 74 -5.18 -6.09 1.45
N PHE A 75 -5.47 -6.47 0.21
CA PHE A 75 -4.48 -6.60 -0.85
C PHE A 75 -4.89 -5.67 -1.98
N MET A 76 -3.97 -4.84 -2.44
CA MET A 76 -4.22 -3.91 -3.53
C MET A 76 -3.04 -3.90 -4.50
N ASN A 77 -3.33 -3.73 -5.79
CA ASN A 77 -2.29 -3.51 -6.79
C ASN A 77 -1.90 -2.03 -6.84
N GLU A 78 -0.88 -1.72 -7.63
CA GLU A 78 -0.41 -0.34 -7.82
C GLU A 78 -1.52 0.63 -8.26
N ARG A 79 -2.39 0.20 -9.18
CA ARG A 79 -3.49 1.04 -9.68
C ARG A 79 -4.45 1.43 -8.55
N MET A 80 -4.92 0.46 -7.78
CA MET A 80 -5.82 0.69 -6.65
C MET A 80 -5.16 1.57 -5.57
N PHE A 81 -3.85 1.41 -5.36
CA PHE A 81 -3.08 2.27 -4.47
C PHE A 81 -3.07 3.73 -4.94
N LEU A 82 -2.83 3.97 -6.23
CA LEU A 82 -2.84 5.32 -6.81
C LEU A 82 -4.24 5.94 -6.81
N GLU A 83 -5.27 5.17 -7.13
CA GLU A 83 -6.68 5.61 -7.06
C GLU A 83 -7.02 6.04 -5.62
N ALA A 84 -6.68 5.23 -4.61
CA ALA A 84 -6.90 5.58 -3.21
C ALA A 84 -6.12 6.83 -2.78
N ALA A 85 -4.90 7.03 -3.29
CA ALA A 85 -4.11 8.22 -3.01
C ALA A 85 -4.74 9.49 -3.62
N ILE A 86 -5.21 9.39 -4.88
CA ILE A 86 -5.91 10.47 -5.58
C ILE A 86 -7.18 10.86 -4.84
N ASP A 87 -7.99 9.88 -4.42
CA ASP A 87 -9.23 10.13 -3.68
C ASP A 87 -8.98 10.91 -2.38
N VAL A 88 -7.94 10.53 -1.62
CA VAL A 88 -7.56 11.24 -0.39
C VAL A 88 -7.15 12.68 -0.69
N LEU A 89 -6.35 12.90 -1.73
CA LEU A 89 -5.94 14.24 -2.15
C LEU A 89 -7.13 15.11 -2.57
N GLN A 90 -8.03 14.58 -3.39
CA GLN A 90 -9.23 15.30 -3.84
C GLN A 90 -10.16 15.65 -2.67
N ASN A 91 -10.31 14.75 -1.69
CA ASN A 91 -11.06 15.03 -0.48
C ASN A 91 -10.42 16.17 0.34
N ARG A 92 -9.09 16.18 0.48
CA ARG A 92 -8.37 17.26 1.17
C ARG A 92 -8.54 18.60 0.47
N VAL A 93 -8.39 18.65 -0.85
CA VAL A 93 -8.56 19.88 -1.64
C VAL A 93 -9.98 20.43 -1.51
N ARG A 94 -11.00 19.56 -1.60
CA ARG A 94 -12.40 19.98 -1.40
C ARG A 94 -12.64 20.58 -0.02
N ASN A 95 -12.10 19.98 1.04
CA ASN A 95 -12.27 20.47 2.41
C ASN A 95 -11.57 21.82 2.65
N LEU A 96 -10.46 22.09 1.96
CA LEU A 96 -9.79 23.40 2.01
C LEU A 96 -10.68 24.47 1.35
N GLN A 97 -11.28 24.18 0.19
CA GLN A 97 -12.15 25.12 -0.51
C GLN A 97 -13.45 25.44 0.24
N THR A 98 -13.93 24.55 1.12
CA THR A 98 -15.12 24.79 1.95
C THR A 98 -14.84 25.58 3.22
N THR A 99 -13.58 25.74 3.61
CA THR A 99 -13.20 26.46 4.86
C THR A 99 -13.06 27.98 4.63
N ASP A 100 -12.98 28.42 3.37
CA ASP A 100 -12.92 29.84 2.98
C ASP A 100 -14.31 30.51 2.79
N ARG A 101 -15.36 29.99 3.43
CA ARG A 101 -16.72 30.58 3.44
C ARG A 101 -17.27 30.67 4.85
#